data_AF-A0A2E9VWZ9-F1
#
_entry.id   AF-A0A2E9VWZ9-F1
#
_cell.length_a   1.000
_cell.length_b   1.000
_cell.length_c   1.000
_cell.angle_alpha   90.00
_cell.angle_beta   90.00
_cell.angle_gamma   90.00
#
_symmetry.space_group_name_H-M   'P 1'
#
loop_
_entity.id
_entity.type
_entity.pdbx_description
1 polymer ?
#
loop_
_entity_poly.entity_id
_entity_poly.type
_entity_poly.pdbx_seq_one_letter_code
_entity_poly.pdbx_strand_id
1 'polypeptide(L)'
;MATSNVYLILSEKLFDETTDGKYGTTAINRPGAIEVLNFGFSINQVGSEDPGRPRSVEKIDRTDVKITKAVDSRSPLLFKYCCQGSFIGAAEIQCFGPDPSTPYLVYRMQFVHISSYTPSGGGDVPTEEIGLRFGEMGVRWNDAGIGSERQGNSKTGTLHSNWSWVMEWPVTLGDPIQRIKGMDGEEHPTVG
;
A
#
# COMPACT_ATOMS: atom_id res chain seq x y z
N MET A 1 -11.13 -5.46 -18.35
CA MET A 1 -11.75 -5.33 -17.02
C MET A 1 -10.73 -5.75 -16.00
N ALA A 2 -10.60 -5.04 -14.87
CA ALA A 2 -9.74 -5.47 -13.78
C ALA A 2 -10.29 -6.78 -13.19
N THR A 3 -9.37 -7.66 -12.79
CA THR A 3 -9.64 -8.94 -12.14
C THR A 3 -9.76 -8.79 -10.62
N SER A 4 -9.27 -7.70 -10.03
CA SER A 4 -9.38 -7.38 -8.61
C SER A 4 -9.87 -5.96 -8.33
N ASN A 5 -10.35 -5.74 -7.10
CA ASN A 5 -10.71 -4.43 -6.55
C ASN A 5 -9.61 -3.86 -5.62
N VAL A 6 -8.37 -4.33 -5.78
CA VAL A 6 -7.24 -3.94 -4.95
C VAL A 6 -6.13 -3.42 -5.83
N TYR A 7 -5.62 -2.24 -5.50
CA TYR A 7 -4.63 -1.54 -6.31
C TYR A 7 -3.47 -1.04 -5.44
N LEU A 8 -2.26 -1.20 -5.97
CA LEU A 8 -1.03 -0.63 -5.42
C LEU A 8 -0.68 0.63 -6.20
N ILE A 9 -0.43 1.71 -5.48
CA ILE A 9 0.03 2.99 -6.02
C ILE A 9 1.39 3.29 -5.42
N LEU A 10 2.35 3.62 -6.26
CA LEU A 10 3.71 3.99 -5.86
C LEU A 10 3.93 5.47 -6.18
N SER A 11 4.64 6.18 -5.32
CA SER A 11 4.86 7.62 -5.50
C SER A 11 5.97 7.99 -6.46
N GLU A 12 6.87 7.04 -6.69
CA GLU A 12 8.00 7.25 -7.55
C GLU A 12 7.53 7.53 -8.98
N LYS A 13 8.04 8.62 -9.56
CA LYS A 13 7.60 9.18 -10.85
C LYS A 13 7.74 8.18 -12.01
N LEU A 14 8.66 7.22 -11.90
CA LEU A 14 8.81 6.16 -12.90
C LEU A 14 7.66 5.13 -12.91
N PHE A 15 6.86 5.06 -11.84
CA PHE A 15 5.65 4.22 -11.77
C PHE A 15 4.36 5.02 -11.99
N ASP A 16 4.41 6.33 -11.72
CA ASP A 16 3.37 7.27 -12.10
C ASP A 16 3.35 7.42 -13.63
N GLU A 17 2.16 7.51 -14.21
CA GLU A 17 2.02 7.49 -15.66
C GLU A 17 2.52 8.82 -16.23
N THR A 18 3.77 8.88 -16.67
CA THR A 18 4.30 10.05 -17.39
C THR A 18 3.64 10.10 -18.76
N THR A 19 2.50 10.83 -18.89
CA THR A 19 1.92 11.44 -20.10
C THR A 19 1.69 10.61 -21.39
N ASP A 20 2.19 9.38 -21.47
CA ASP A 20 2.32 8.59 -22.69
C ASP A 20 1.27 7.46 -22.79
N GLY A 21 0.41 7.27 -21.79
CA GLY A 21 -0.67 6.27 -21.84
C GLY A 21 -0.20 4.81 -21.83
N LYS A 22 1.09 4.55 -21.54
CA LYS A 22 1.73 3.24 -21.78
C LYS A 22 1.68 2.28 -20.60
N TYR A 23 1.44 2.77 -19.39
CA TYR A 23 1.62 1.99 -18.17
C TYR A 23 0.44 2.20 -17.22
N GLY A 24 -0.38 1.17 -16.96
CA GLY A 24 -1.36 1.22 -15.86
C GLY A 24 -2.68 0.54 -16.16
N THR A 25 -3.58 0.63 -15.19
CA THR A 25 -4.99 0.25 -15.34
C THR A 25 -5.86 1.49 -15.25
N THR A 26 -6.81 1.62 -16.16
CA THR A 26 -7.82 2.69 -16.12
C THR A 26 -9.00 2.35 -15.21
N ALA A 27 -9.00 1.17 -14.59
CA ALA A 27 -10.14 0.63 -13.84
C ALA A 27 -10.64 1.52 -12.69
N ILE A 28 -9.75 2.30 -12.07
CA ILE A 28 -10.08 3.21 -10.96
C ILE A 28 -9.85 4.69 -11.32
N ASN A 29 -9.79 5.04 -12.61
CA ASN A 29 -9.40 6.39 -13.06
C ASN A 29 -8.12 6.91 -12.40
N ARG A 30 -7.21 5.99 -12.05
CA ARG A 30 -5.92 6.31 -11.47
C ARG A 30 -4.80 5.76 -12.35
N PRO A 31 -4.35 6.58 -13.33
CA PRO A 31 -3.11 6.39 -14.05
C PRO A 31 -2.00 5.86 -13.13
N GLY A 32 -1.19 4.92 -13.61
CA GLY A 32 -0.07 4.40 -12.82
C GLY A 32 -0.41 3.26 -11.84
N ALA A 33 -1.69 3.04 -11.52
CA ALA A 33 -2.09 2.02 -10.55
C ALA A 33 -1.74 0.59 -11.02
N ILE A 34 -1.31 -0.22 -10.06
CA ILE A 34 -0.93 -1.62 -10.25
C ILE A 34 -2.04 -2.48 -9.68
N GLU A 35 -2.60 -3.36 -10.49
CA GLU A 35 -3.58 -4.32 -10.01
C GLU A 35 -2.93 -5.36 -9.09
N VAL A 36 -3.52 -5.57 -7.91
CA VAL A 36 -3.04 -6.49 -6.88
C VAL A 36 -3.96 -7.70 -6.83
N LEU A 37 -3.39 -8.89 -7.01
CA LEU A 37 -4.12 -10.17 -6.90
C LEU A 37 -4.28 -10.59 -5.45
N ASN A 38 -3.24 -10.39 -4.65
CA ASN A 38 -3.21 -10.73 -3.23
C ASN A 38 -2.23 -9.81 -2.50
N PHE A 39 -2.50 -9.49 -1.23
CA PHE A 39 -1.53 -8.84 -0.36
C PHE A 39 -1.63 -9.37 1.07
N GLY A 40 -0.53 -9.32 1.81
CA GLY A 40 -0.50 -9.73 3.21
C GLY A 40 0.69 -9.17 3.97
N PHE A 41 0.48 -8.94 5.26
CA PHE A 41 1.50 -8.58 6.24
C PHE A 41 0.99 -8.93 7.65
N SER A 42 1.89 -8.96 8.63
CA SER A 42 1.54 -9.16 10.04
C SER A 42 2.24 -8.15 10.93
N ILE A 43 1.56 -7.80 12.02
CA ILE A 43 2.06 -6.93 13.08
C ILE A 43 1.76 -7.67 14.39
N ASN A 44 2.81 -8.03 15.12
CA ASN A 44 2.72 -8.88 16.30
C ASN A 44 3.28 -8.14 17.51
N GLN A 45 2.54 -8.18 18.62
CA GLN A 45 3.04 -7.67 19.88
C GLN A 45 3.90 -8.75 20.55
N VAL A 46 5.15 -8.42 20.86
CA VAL A 46 6.03 -9.28 21.66
C VAL A 46 5.85 -8.89 23.12
N GLY A 47 5.30 -9.83 23.91
CA GLY A 47 5.20 -9.73 25.36
C GLY A 47 6.26 -10.60 26.02
N SER A 48 6.77 -10.17 27.16
CA SER A 48 7.80 -10.88 27.93
C SER A 48 7.28 -11.18 29.32
N GLU A 49 6.60 -12.32 29.48
CA GLU A 49 6.02 -12.64 30.77
C GLU A 49 6.15 -14.09 31.15
N ASP A 50 6.71 -14.30 32.34
CA ASP A 50 6.58 -15.53 33.09
C ASP A 50 5.16 -15.66 33.67
N PRO A 51 4.68 -16.89 33.92
CA PRO A 51 3.37 -17.11 34.54
C PRO A 51 3.23 -16.37 35.88
N GLY A 52 2.14 -15.61 36.04
CA GLY A 52 1.75 -15.00 37.33
C GLY A 52 2.09 -13.51 37.52
N ARG A 53 2.60 -12.82 36.49
CA ARG A 53 2.80 -11.35 36.51
C ARG A 53 1.84 -10.59 35.57
N PRO A 54 1.66 -9.26 35.76
CA PRO A 54 0.85 -8.44 34.86
C PRO A 54 1.55 -8.11 33.54
N ARG A 55 0.83 -8.34 32.42
CA ARG A 55 1.28 -8.14 31.02
C ARG A 55 2.03 -6.85 30.77
N SER A 56 3.33 -7.02 30.53
CA SER A 56 4.21 -6.01 29.94
C SER A 56 4.34 -6.24 28.43
N VAL A 57 4.33 -5.14 27.70
CA VAL A 57 4.59 -5.06 26.26
C VAL A 57 6.03 -4.62 26.08
N GLU A 58 6.80 -5.30 25.23
CA GLU A 58 8.18 -4.91 24.95
C GLU A 58 8.33 -4.21 23.61
N LYS A 59 7.88 -4.87 22.53
CA LYS A 59 8.15 -4.42 21.17
C LYS A 59 7.12 -4.95 20.20
N ILE A 60 6.78 -4.12 19.22
CA ILE A 60 5.99 -4.53 18.06
C ILE A 60 6.94 -5.06 16.97
N ASP A 61 6.77 -6.31 16.57
CA ASP A 61 7.43 -6.89 15.41
C ASP A 61 6.51 -6.85 14.18
N ARG A 62 7.09 -6.63 12.99
CA ARG A 62 6.33 -6.55 11.73
C ARG A 62 7.03 -7.29 10.60
N THR A 63 6.23 -7.90 9.74
CA THR A 63 6.71 -8.42 8.46
C THR A 63 6.68 -7.34 7.38
N ASP A 64 7.42 -7.58 6.31
CA ASP A 64 7.23 -6.81 5.08
C ASP A 64 5.85 -7.10 4.49
N VAL A 65 5.35 -6.16 3.69
CA VAL A 65 4.12 -6.33 2.94
C VAL A 65 4.43 -7.11 1.68
N LYS A 66 3.79 -8.28 1.54
CA LYS A 66 3.89 -9.12 0.34
C LYS A 66 2.72 -8.82 -0.57
N ILE A 67 3.02 -8.55 -1.84
CA ILE A 67 2.03 -8.23 -2.87
C ILE A 67 2.25 -9.15 -4.05
N THR A 68 1.22 -9.89 -4.44
CA THR A 68 1.21 -10.68 -5.67
C THR A 68 0.49 -9.90 -6.75
N LYS A 69 1.14 -9.78 -7.91
CA LYS A 69 0.57 -9.18 -9.13
C LYS A 69 0.88 -10.05 -10.34
N ALA A 70 0.11 -9.91 -11.42
CA ALA A 70 0.52 -10.42 -12.73
C ALA A 70 1.74 -9.61 -13.23
N VAL A 71 2.62 -10.24 -14.00
CA VAL A 71 3.73 -9.52 -14.66
C VAL A 71 3.14 -8.43 -15.55
N ASP A 72 3.68 -7.21 -15.44
CA ASP A 72 3.28 -6.08 -16.26
C ASP A 72 4.50 -5.26 -16.69
N SER A 73 4.25 -4.14 -17.34
CA SER A 73 5.29 -3.22 -17.79
C SER A 73 6.15 -2.62 -16.67
N ARG A 74 5.73 -2.69 -15.41
CA ARG A 74 6.48 -2.16 -14.25
C ARG A 74 7.41 -3.21 -13.64
N SER A 75 7.25 -4.49 -13.96
CA SER A 75 8.08 -5.58 -13.45
C SER A 75 9.59 -5.30 -13.58
N PRO A 76 10.11 -4.76 -14.71
CA PRO A 76 11.54 -4.43 -14.81
C PRO A 76 11.99 -3.31 -13.86
N LEU A 77 11.13 -2.32 -13.62
CA LEU A 77 11.42 -1.24 -12.67
C LEU A 77 11.41 -1.77 -11.23
N LEU A 78 10.43 -2.61 -10.88
CA LEU A 78 10.36 -3.24 -9.56
C LEU A 78 11.61 -4.10 -9.31
N PHE A 79 12.03 -4.90 -10.29
CA PHE A 79 13.28 -5.65 -10.23
C PHE A 79 14.49 -4.73 -10.01
N LYS A 80 14.61 -3.65 -10.79
CA LYS A 80 15.69 -2.67 -10.65
C LYS A 80 15.73 -2.05 -9.26
N TYR A 81 14.60 -1.57 -8.74
CA TYR A 81 14.51 -0.97 -7.41
C TYR A 81 14.89 -1.97 -6.30
N CYS A 82 14.49 -3.24 -6.45
CA CYS A 82 14.90 -4.32 -5.55
C CYS A 82 16.43 -4.51 -5.55
N CYS A 83 17.05 -4.59 -6.74
CA CYS A 83 18.50 -4.77 -6.84
C CYS A 83 19.31 -3.55 -6.36
N GLN A 84 18.76 -2.34 -6.53
CA GLN A 84 19.42 -1.11 -6.13
C GLN A 84 19.28 -0.83 -4.63
N GLY A 85 18.23 -1.35 -3.97
CA GLY A 85 17.89 -0.99 -2.59
C GLY A 85 17.44 0.47 -2.44
N SER A 86 17.01 1.10 -3.53
CA SER A 86 16.56 2.49 -3.54
C SER A 86 15.18 2.64 -2.93
N PHE A 87 14.95 3.76 -2.24
CA PHE A 87 13.64 4.12 -1.74
C PHE A 87 12.71 4.55 -2.88
N ILE A 88 11.47 4.07 -2.82
CA ILE A 88 10.33 4.48 -3.65
C ILE A 88 9.66 5.74 -3.08
N GLY A 89 9.89 6.04 -1.79
CA GLY A 89 9.20 7.10 -1.06
C GLY A 89 7.99 6.53 -0.33
N ALA A 90 6.81 6.58 -0.95
CA ALA A 90 5.57 6.06 -0.39
C ALA A 90 4.87 5.06 -1.31
N ALA A 91 4.06 4.21 -0.69
CA ALA A 91 3.20 3.26 -1.36
C ALA A 91 1.82 3.22 -0.70
N GLU A 92 0.78 3.00 -1.48
CA GLU A 92 -0.59 2.83 -1.00
C GLU A 92 -1.21 1.57 -1.58
N ILE A 93 -1.74 0.71 -0.70
CA ILE A 93 -2.67 -0.36 -1.09
C ILE A 93 -4.07 0.17 -0.86
N GLN A 94 -4.86 0.26 -1.93
CA GLN A 94 -6.23 0.77 -1.91
C GLN A 94 -7.21 -0.36 -2.28
N CYS A 95 -8.16 -0.63 -1.39
CA CYS A 95 -9.24 -1.57 -1.63
C CYS A 95 -10.55 -0.83 -1.90
N PHE A 96 -11.27 -1.27 -2.93
CA PHE A 96 -12.51 -0.68 -3.40
C PHE A 96 -13.69 -1.63 -3.18
N GLY A 97 -14.87 -1.05 -2.93
CA GLY A 97 -16.13 -1.79 -2.93
C GLY A 97 -16.62 -2.07 -4.36
N PRO A 98 -17.88 -2.49 -4.52
CA PRO A 98 -18.48 -2.70 -5.84
C PRO A 98 -18.51 -1.43 -6.69
N ASP A 99 -18.63 -0.26 -6.06
CA ASP A 99 -18.43 1.04 -6.71
C ASP A 99 -16.95 1.47 -6.58
N PRO A 100 -16.19 1.52 -7.68
CA PRO A 100 -14.77 1.85 -7.67
C PRO A 100 -14.49 3.35 -7.55
N SER A 101 -15.44 4.18 -7.10
CA SER A 101 -15.29 5.63 -6.99
C SER A 101 -14.35 6.07 -5.87
N THR A 102 -14.43 5.42 -4.70
CA THR A 102 -13.66 5.78 -3.50
C THR A 102 -13.17 4.52 -2.79
N PRO A 103 -11.89 4.43 -2.40
CA PRO A 103 -11.42 3.28 -1.65
C PRO A 103 -11.98 3.30 -0.22
N TYR A 104 -12.42 2.14 0.24
CA TYR A 104 -12.94 1.96 1.59
C TYR A 104 -11.86 1.59 2.60
N LEU A 105 -10.75 1.02 2.14
CA LEU A 105 -9.61 0.65 2.97
C LEU A 105 -8.34 1.08 2.27
N VAL A 106 -7.47 1.79 3.00
CA VAL A 106 -6.17 2.22 2.48
C VAL A 106 -5.09 1.92 3.50
N TYR A 107 -4.05 1.21 3.07
CA TYR A 107 -2.79 1.06 3.78
C TYR A 107 -1.76 1.98 3.13
N ARG A 108 -1.41 3.08 3.81
CA ARG A 108 -0.40 4.04 3.34
C ARG A 108 0.92 3.77 4.04
N MET A 109 1.98 3.64 3.29
CA MET A 109 3.32 3.34 3.80
C MET A 109 4.28 4.46 3.40
N GLN A 110 5.19 4.82 4.31
CA GLN A 110 6.28 5.77 4.05
C GLN A 110 7.65 5.11 4.23
N PHE A 111 8.66 5.73 3.62
CA PHE A 111 10.04 5.21 3.58
C PHE A 111 10.09 3.79 3.01
N VAL A 112 9.40 3.62 1.89
CA VAL A 112 9.22 2.32 1.23
C VAL A 112 10.41 2.01 0.34
N HIS A 113 10.92 0.78 0.40
CA HIS A 113 11.78 0.19 -0.62
C HIS A 113 11.33 -1.25 -0.92
N ILE A 114 11.79 -1.79 -2.05
CA ILE A 114 11.49 -3.18 -2.42
C ILE A 114 12.49 -4.10 -1.72
N SER A 115 11.99 -4.94 -0.83
CA SER A 115 12.80 -5.86 -0.04
C SER A 115 12.97 -7.23 -0.68
N SER A 116 12.05 -7.62 -1.57
CA SER A 116 12.15 -8.88 -2.32
C SER A 116 11.42 -8.80 -3.66
N TYR A 117 11.92 -9.54 -4.64
CA TYR A 117 11.29 -9.73 -5.95
C TYR A 117 11.32 -11.22 -6.30
N THR A 118 10.15 -11.87 -6.34
CA THR A 118 10.01 -13.32 -6.52
C THR A 118 9.07 -13.62 -7.69
N PRO A 119 9.57 -13.83 -8.91
CA PRO A 119 8.74 -14.23 -10.04
C PRO A 119 8.34 -15.70 -9.93
N SER A 120 7.12 -16.04 -10.35
CA SER A 120 6.65 -17.42 -10.47
C SER A 120 5.83 -17.62 -11.75
N GLY A 121 5.98 -18.78 -12.38
CA GLY A 121 5.40 -19.06 -13.69
C GLY A 121 4.89 -20.49 -13.80
N GLY A 122 3.81 -20.68 -14.54
CA GLY A 122 3.14 -21.98 -14.70
C GLY A 122 1.78 -21.94 -15.43
N GLY A 123 1.30 -20.75 -15.83
CA GLY A 123 0.11 -20.53 -16.67
C GLY A 123 0.36 -19.47 -17.75
N ASP A 124 -0.69 -19.00 -18.42
CA ASP A 124 -0.58 -18.09 -19.59
C ASP A 124 0.13 -16.77 -19.27
N VAL A 125 -0.19 -16.17 -18.12
CA VAL A 125 0.45 -14.94 -17.63
C VAL A 125 1.15 -15.25 -16.30
N PRO A 126 2.48 -15.13 -16.22
CA PRO A 126 3.22 -15.30 -14.97
C PRO A 126 2.81 -14.27 -13.90
N THR A 127 3.06 -14.60 -12.64
CA THR A 127 2.87 -13.69 -11.51
C THR A 127 4.20 -13.39 -10.84
N GLU A 128 4.24 -12.30 -10.08
CA GLU A 128 5.39 -11.92 -9.29
C GLU A 128 4.94 -11.49 -7.89
N GLU A 129 5.69 -11.91 -6.88
CA GLU A 129 5.54 -11.44 -5.50
C GLU A 129 6.60 -10.38 -5.21
N ILE A 130 6.14 -9.22 -4.74
CA ILE A 130 6.96 -8.08 -4.36
C ILE A 130 6.87 -7.91 -2.85
N GLY A 131 8.03 -7.76 -2.20
CA GLY A 131 8.12 -7.37 -0.80
C GLY A 131 8.31 -5.87 -0.69
N LEU A 132 7.46 -5.20 0.09
CA LEU A 132 7.62 -3.80 0.45
C LEU A 132 8.00 -3.71 1.92
N ARG A 133 9.18 -3.12 2.18
CA ARG A 133 9.57 -2.76 3.54
C ARG A 133 9.43 -1.25 3.70
N PHE A 134 8.87 -0.84 4.83
CA PHE A 134 8.44 0.53 5.10
C PHE A 134 8.91 0.97 6.49
N GLY A 135 8.97 2.29 6.72
CA GLY A 135 9.26 2.88 8.03
C GLY A 135 7.98 3.10 8.85
N GLU A 136 6.93 3.58 8.19
CA GLU A 136 5.67 4.00 8.83
C GLU A 136 4.47 3.46 8.06
N MET A 137 3.36 3.25 8.76
CA MET A 137 2.11 2.82 8.15
C MET A 137 0.92 3.56 8.74
N GLY A 138 0.02 4.00 7.87
CA GLY A 138 -1.30 4.50 8.17
C GLY A 138 -2.36 3.55 7.64
N VAL A 139 -3.39 3.31 8.44
CA VAL A 139 -4.57 2.54 8.05
C VAL A 139 -5.76 3.47 8.08
N ARG A 140 -6.47 3.57 6.95
CA ARG A 140 -7.73 4.31 6.88
C ARG A 140 -8.85 3.40 6.43
N TRP A 141 -9.97 3.48 7.13
CA TRP A 141 -11.26 2.94 6.72
C TRP A 141 -12.27 4.05 6.42
N ASN A 142 -13.09 3.88 5.39
CA ASN A 142 -14.11 4.83 4.98
C ASN A 142 -15.40 4.12 4.57
N ASP A 143 -16.48 4.43 5.27
CA ASP A 143 -17.78 3.79 5.08
C ASP A 143 -18.38 4.10 3.69
N ALA A 144 -18.09 5.27 3.11
CA ALA A 144 -18.59 5.63 1.79
C ALA A 144 -18.06 4.71 0.68
N GLY A 145 -16.81 4.26 0.76
CA GLY A 145 -16.19 3.44 -0.30
C GLY A 145 -16.63 1.98 -0.32
N ILE A 146 -17.14 1.46 0.81
CA ILE A 146 -17.60 0.06 0.91
C ILE A 146 -19.08 -0.07 0.53
N GLY A 147 -19.83 1.03 0.54
CA GLY A 147 -21.23 1.07 0.13
C GLY A 147 -22.11 0.16 0.99
N SER A 148 -22.94 -0.66 0.34
CA SER A 148 -23.84 -1.63 0.99
C SER A 148 -23.13 -2.87 1.54
N GLU A 149 -21.86 -3.09 1.19
CA GLU A 149 -21.08 -4.29 1.55
C GLU A 149 -20.45 -4.20 2.95
N ARG A 150 -20.97 -3.36 3.85
CA ARG A 150 -20.39 -3.11 5.17
C ARG A 150 -20.34 -4.33 6.10
N GLN A 151 -20.89 -5.49 5.70
CA GLN A 151 -20.96 -6.72 6.48
C GLN A 151 -21.44 -6.49 7.94
N GLY A 152 -22.43 -5.60 8.12
CA GLY A 152 -22.98 -5.26 9.43
C GLY A 152 -22.24 -4.16 10.21
N ASN A 153 -21.18 -3.56 9.65
CA ASN A 153 -20.52 -2.40 10.23
C ASN A 153 -21.42 -1.15 10.13
N SER A 154 -21.89 -0.67 11.29
CA SER A 154 -22.78 0.49 11.41
C SER A 154 -22.04 1.82 11.62
N LYS A 155 -20.70 1.80 11.73
CA LYS A 155 -19.93 3.05 11.82
C LYS A 155 -20.07 3.83 10.53
N THR A 156 -20.22 5.14 10.66
CA THR A 156 -20.25 6.09 9.55
C THR A 156 -19.05 7.01 9.61
N GLY A 157 -18.62 7.52 8.46
CA GLY A 157 -17.49 8.39 8.32
C GLY A 157 -16.15 7.67 8.10
N THR A 158 -15.09 8.46 8.21
CA THR A 158 -13.71 8.02 8.02
C THR A 158 -13.02 7.82 9.36
N LEU A 159 -12.34 6.68 9.49
CA LEU A 159 -11.47 6.36 10.62
C LEU A 159 -10.05 6.17 10.11
N HIS A 160 -9.07 6.73 10.80
CA HIS A 160 -7.67 6.50 10.49
C HIS A 160 -6.82 6.34 11.74
N SER A 161 -5.71 5.64 11.62
CA SER A 161 -4.70 5.52 12.66
C SER A 161 -3.35 5.23 12.01
N ASN A 162 -2.28 5.78 12.57
CA ASN A 162 -0.94 5.66 11.99
C ASN A 162 0.08 5.33 13.07
N TRP A 163 1.15 4.65 12.67
CA TRP A 163 2.26 4.30 13.53
C TRP A 163 3.59 4.44 12.79
N SER A 164 4.59 4.96 13.49
CA SER A 164 5.98 5.00 13.01
C SER A 164 6.82 3.99 13.78
N TRP A 165 7.45 3.06 13.07
CA TRP A 165 8.49 2.21 13.65
C TRP A 165 9.86 2.88 13.62
N VAL A 166 9.97 4.04 12.96
CA VAL A 166 11.17 4.86 13.00
C VAL A 166 11.21 5.64 14.32
N MET A 167 10.06 6.15 14.75
CA MET A 167 9.93 6.95 15.98
C MET A 167 9.36 6.16 17.17
N GLU A 168 8.86 4.95 16.93
CA GLU A 168 8.16 4.12 17.92
C GLU A 168 6.97 4.82 18.60
N TRP A 169 6.29 5.70 17.85
CA TRP A 169 5.21 6.54 18.34
C TRP A 169 4.13 6.76 17.25
N PRO A 170 2.88 7.08 17.62
CA PRO A 170 1.88 7.54 16.65
C PRO A 170 2.35 8.77 15.89
N VAL A 171 2.11 8.79 14.58
CA VAL A 171 2.46 9.91 13.70
C VAL A 171 1.22 10.43 12.97
N THR A 172 1.29 11.64 12.43
CA THR A 172 0.27 12.15 11.52
C THR A 172 0.73 11.94 10.09
N LEU A 173 0.34 10.82 9.50
CA LEU A 173 0.31 10.68 8.05
C LEU A 173 -0.99 11.35 7.60
N GLY A 174 -0.92 12.38 6.75
CA GLY A 174 -2.11 13.06 6.24
C GLY A 174 -3.09 12.10 5.56
N ASP A 175 -4.32 12.57 5.29
CA ASP A 175 -5.34 11.75 4.65
C ASP A 175 -4.76 11.01 3.42
N PRO A 176 -5.05 9.73 3.21
CA PRO A 176 -4.51 8.93 2.09
C PRO A 176 -5.02 9.37 0.71
N ILE A 177 -5.85 10.42 0.63
CA ILE A 177 -6.21 11.09 -0.63
C ILE A 177 -5.35 12.37 -0.84
N GLN A 178 -4.72 12.89 0.21
CA GLN A 178 -3.75 13.98 0.10
C GLN A 178 -2.43 13.40 -0.41
N ARG A 179 -2.22 13.68 -1.70
CA ARG A 179 -1.05 13.46 -2.57
C ARG A 179 0.18 12.94 -1.84
N ILE A 180 0.76 11.88 -2.40
CA ILE A 180 2.07 11.45 -1.98
C ILE A 180 3.07 12.56 -2.28
N LYS A 181 3.47 13.33 -1.26
CA LYS A 181 4.61 14.23 -1.37
C LYS A 181 5.86 13.38 -1.36
N GLY A 182 6.68 13.50 -2.42
CA GLY A 182 8.06 13.05 -2.39
C GLY A 182 8.83 13.74 -1.27
N MET A 183 9.99 13.18 -0.90
CA MET A 183 10.88 13.75 0.12
C MET A 183 11.46 15.13 -0.28
N ASP A 184 11.19 15.63 -1.49
CA ASP A 184 11.61 16.93 -2.03
C ASP A 184 10.63 18.08 -1.73
N GLY A 185 9.45 17.81 -1.16
CA GLY A 185 8.59 18.84 -0.59
C GLY A 185 7.92 19.82 -1.57
N GLU A 186 8.13 19.69 -2.88
CA GLU A 186 7.50 20.58 -3.86
C GLU A 186 6.08 20.11 -4.26
N GLU A 187 5.13 21.05 -4.20
CA GLU A 187 3.77 20.87 -4.69
C GLU A 187 3.72 21.14 -6.20
N HIS A 188 3.53 20.10 -7.01
CA HIS A 188 3.15 20.30 -8.41
C HIS A 188 1.69 20.77 -8.49
N PRO A 189 1.36 21.89 -9.16
CA PRO A 189 0.02 22.48 -9.14
C PRO A 189 -1.04 21.52 -9.71
N THR A 190 -2.20 21.46 -9.05
CA THR A 190 -3.44 20.89 -9.62
C THR A 190 -3.83 21.71 -10.85
N VAL A 191 -3.77 21.12 -12.03
CA VAL A 191 -4.39 21.71 -13.23
C VAL A 191 -5.90 21.60 -13.03
N GLY A 192 -6.60 22.73 -13.12
CA GLY A 192 -8.06 22.78 -13.26
C GLY A 192 -8.52 22.35 -14.64
#